data_AF-A0A820CWB4-F1
#
_entry.id   AF-A0A820CWB4-F1
#
_cell.length_a   1.000
_cell.length_b   1.000
_cell.length_c   1.000
_cell.angle_alpha   90.00
_cell.angle_beta   90.00
_cell.angle_gamma   90.00
#
_symmetry.space_group_name_H-M   'P 1'
#
loop_
_entity.id
_entity.type
_entity.pdbx_description
1 polymer ?
#
loop_
_entity_poly.entity_id
_entity_poly.type
_entity_poly.pdbx_seq_one_letter_code
_entity_poly.pdbx_strand_id
1 'polypeptide(L)'
;MDDDEFDRVAQILFKNVTSLSSVGTAGTLIPITQDTRAVLCGDDSNNVIVVAIRFGNGRCLVFAHNGYLSIFFPNNTTHHDFVKNCRQWLSGGEDAEFESIDEIESMDSVKNNGTILVWNGNNDKNETFIDDLRTFIQEGGALVCATTAWGWLQNNEDKCLSDFPFSCFCASLGVKVTDKCACTPDLIPFKDEMIQFKNVYNVIEALTNEPSNKEYMAIVGSTIKELDNMLPDSLIETLRDMVLNAESNVIPTKTSPITDPSCRQQSIGLCGILCGLCDTKAPGINEFPGDFDDTPSMETDVMVNIQSNNNEWYCTGMFKLVKIIKEYKDNEVPPSAGTTIQIDVSEQAGARGWSARIGCHDDDLRECDELRRWHCISICKPLSG
;
A
#
# COMPACT_ATOMS: atom_id res chain seq x y z
N MET A 1 -3.20 -0.88 26.29
CA MET A 1 -3.88 0.29 25.71
C MET A 1 -5.22 -0.19 25.18
N ASP A 2 -6.30 0.56 25.37
CA ASP A 2 -7.59 0.21 24.77
C ASP A 2 -7.63 0.63 23.28
N ASP A 3 -8.54 0.04 22.51
CA ASP A 3 -8.69 0.39 21.08
C ASP A 3 -9.25 1.81 20.89
N ASP A 4 -10.04 2.30 21.85
CA ASP A 4 -10.59 3.65 21.86
C ASP A 4 -9.50 4.74 21.90
N GLU A 5 -8.40 4.54 22.64
CA GLU A 5 -7.25 5.44 22.66
C GLU A 5 -6.57 5.46 21.29
N PHE A 6 -6.40 4.29 20.65
CA PHE A 6 -5.71 4.19 19.38
C PHE A 6 -6.51 4.77 18.22
N ASP A 7 -7.83 4.59 18.23
CA ASP A 7 -8.72 5.23 17.25
C ASP A 7 -8.67 6.76 17.33
N ARG A 8 -8.23 7.30 18.47
CA ARG A 8 -8.08 8.74 18.70
C ARG A 8 -6.62 9.20 18.66
N VAL A 9 -5.70 8.38 18.16
CA VAL A 9 -4.26 8.67 18.19
C VAL A 9 -3.93 9.98 17.48
N ALA A 10 -4.56 10.26 16.35
CA ALA A 10 -4.32 11.50 15.61
C ALA A 10 -4.68 12.73 16.46
N GLN A 11 -5.84 12.72 17.12
CA GLN A 11 -6.31 13.80 18.01
C GLN A 11 -5.45 13.90 19.27
N ILE A 12 -4.91 12.78 19.78
CA ILE A 12 -3.97 12.77 20.90
C ILE A 12 -2.67 13.47 20.49
N LEU A 13 -2.08 13.10 19.36
CA LEU A 13 -0.83 13.66 18.86
C LEU A 13 -0.97 15.15 18.51
N PHE A 14 -2.12 15.56 17.96
CA PHE A 14 -2.43 16.93 17.60
C PHE A 14 -3.15 17.74 18.69
N LYS A 15 -3.18 17.26 19.94
CA LYS A 15 -3.78 18.03 21.04
C LYS A 15 -3.07 19.38 21.20
N ASN A 16 -3.83 20.48 21.02
CA ASN A 16 -3.34 21.87 20.98
C ASN A 16 -2.40 22.21 19.80
N VAL A 17 -2.38 21.38 18.76
CA VAL A 17 -1.59 21.59 17.54
C VAL A 17 -2.54 21.66 16.36
N THR A 18 -2.51 22.75 15.61
CA THR A 18 -3.40 22.94 14.45
C THR A 18 -2.74 22.56 13.12
N SER A 19 -1.41 22.50 13.08
CA SER A 19 -0.63 22.25 11.86
C SER A 19 0.81 21.88 12.18
N LEU A 20 1.47 21.21 11.23
CA LEU A 20 2.93 21.05 11.19
C LEU A 20 3.53 21.85 10.03
N SER A 21 4.77 22.32 10.18
CA SER A 21 5.49 22.91 9.05
C SER A 21 5.82 21.82 8.05
N SER A 22 5.61 22.09 6.77
CA SER A 22 6.09 21.18 5.74
C SER A 22 7.61 21.14 5.74
N VAL A 23 8.16 19.96 5.47
CA VAL A 23 9.60 19.73 5.37
C VAL A 23 9.87 19.09 4.01
N GLY A 24 10.44 19.88 3.10
CA GLY A 24 10.70 19.43 1.73
C GLY A 24 9.43 18.97 1.01
N THR A 25 9.57 17.99 0.12
CA THR A 25 8.43 17.33 -0.52
C THR A 25 8.27 15.94 0.09
N ALA A 26 7.25 15.75 0.94
CA ALA A 26 7.03 14.45 1.56
C ALA A 26 6.66 13.38 0.53
N GLY A 27 6.94 12.12 0.83
CA GLY A 27 6.38 10.97 0.12
C GLY A 27 4.92 10.71 0.53
N THR A 28 4.40 9.52 0.19
CA THR A 28 3.13 9.03 0.74
C THR A 28 3.27 7.64 1.36
N LEU A 29 2.46 7.39 2.39
CA LEU A 29 2.35 6.11 3.10
C LEU A 29 0.94 5.54 2.94
N ILE A 30 0.80 4.23 3.09
CA ILE A 30 -0.51 3.57 3.15
C ILE A 30 -0.55 2.70 4.40
N PRO A 31 -1.36 3.05 5.41
CA PRO A 31 -1.61 2.20 6.58
C PRO A 31 -2.55 1.04 6.22
N ILE A 32 -2.14 -0.20 6.48
CA ILE A 32 -2.81 -1.40 5.96
C ILE A 32 -3.57 -2.17 7.02
N THR A 33 -2.97 -2.36 8.19
CA THR A 33 -3.47 -3.29 9.21
C THR A 33 -4.35 -2.59 10.25
N GLN A 34 -5.15 -3.36 11.00
CA GLN A 34 -5.93 -2.85 12.13
C GLN A 34 -5.10 -2.09 13.18
N ASP A 35 -3.78 -2.32 13.21
CA ASP A 35 -2.84 -1.73 14.16
C ASP A 35 -2.07 -0.52 13.60
N THR A 36 -2.54 0.05 12.50
CA THR A 36 -1.98 1.26 11.90
C THR A 36 -3.04 2.36 11.81
N ARG A 37 -2.67 3.63 11.90
CA ARG A 37 -3.59 4.76 11.70
C ARG A 37 -2.86 5.88 10.97
N ALA A 38 -3.51 6.47 9.96
CA ALA A 38 -3.05 7.75 9.45
C ALA A 38 -3.11 8.80 10.59
N VAL A 39 -2.20 9.76 10.59
CA VAL A 39 -2.09 10.80 11.63
C VAL A 39 -2.07 12.19 11.00
N LEU A 40 -1.47 12.32 9.82
CA LEU A 40 -1.44 13.57 9.07
C LEU A 40 -1.42 13.27 7.58
N CYS A 41 -2.22 14.01 6.82
CA CYS A 41 -2.24 13.98 5.36
C CYS A 41 -1.81 15.34 4.80
N GLY A 42 -1.34 15.36 3.55
CA GLY A 42 -1.04 16.60 2.81
C GLY A 42 -2.30 17.32 2.33
N ASP A 43 -2.21 18.00 1.18
CA ASP A 43 -3.37 18.70 0.59
C ASP A 43 -4.50 17.75 0.16
N ASP A 44 -4.14 16.50 -0.16
CA ASP A 44 -5.06 15.42 -0.45
C ASP A 44 -5.00 14.37 0.67
N SER A 45 -6.16 13.85 1.04
CA SER A 45 -6.33 12.72 1.96
C SER A 45 -5.58 11.45 1.51
N ASN A 46 -5.28 11.31 0.21
CA ASN A 46 -4.48 10.21 -0.33
C ASN A 46 -2.97 10.38 -0.05
N ASN A 47 -2.55 11.58 0.35
CA ASN A 47 -1.15 11.89 0.66
C ASN A 47 -0.90 11.73 2.15
N VAL A 48 -0.97 10.51 2.68
CA VAL A 48 -0.68 10.26 4.11
C VAL A 48 0.82 10.47 4.35
N ILE A 49 1.16 11.37 5.27
CA ILE A 49 2.53 11.78 5.59
C ILE A 49 3.01 11.12 6.88
N VAL A 50 2.10 10.93 7.85
CA VAL A 50 2.43 10.34 9.15
C VAL A 50 1.50 9.18 9.44
N VAL A 51 2.06 8.06 9.85
CA VAL A 51 1.33 6.87 10.30
C VAL A 51 1.75 6.51 11.72
N ALA A 52 0.77 6.31 12.60
CA ALA A 52 0.95 5.70 13.91
C ALA A 52 0.74 4.19 13.83
N ILE A 53 1.54 3.44 14.58
CA ILE A 53 1.54 1.97 14.57
C ILE A 53 1.55 1.44 16.00
N ARG A 54 0.76 0.41 16.28
CA ARG A 54 0.97 -0.51 17.41
C ARG A 54 1.62 -1.78 16.88
N PHE A 55 2.65 -2.27 17.54
CA PHE A 55 3.30 -3.51 17.11
C PHE A 55 3.76 -4.30 18.33
N GLY A 56 3.09 -5.43 18.58
CA GLY A 56 3.18 -6.11 19.87
C GLY A 56 2.74 -5.16 21.00
N ASN A 57 3.62 -4.96 21.98
CA ASN A 57 3.41 -4.03 23.08
C ASN A 57 3.94 -2.61 22.81
N GLY A 58 4.68 -2.41 21.70
CA GLY A 58 5.32 -1.14 21.37
C GLY A 58 4.51 -0.23 20.44
N ARG A 59 5.07 0.95 20.18
CA ARG A 59 4.44 2.02 19.41
C ARG A 59 5.43 2.67 18.45
N CYS A 60 5.00 2.93 17.23
CA CYS A 60 5.82 3.62 16.23
C CYS A 60 5.13 4.83 15.60
N LEU A 61 5.93 5.81 15.19
CA LEU A 61 5.54 6.82 14.22
C LEU A 61 6.43 6.72 12.98
N VAL A 62 5.82 6.63 11.80
CA VAL A 62 6.51 6.64 10.51
C VAL A 62 6.18 7.94 9.78
N PHE A 63 7.20 8.66 9.34
CA PHE A 63 7.05 9.88 8.53
C PHE A 63 7.55 9.64 7.09
N ALA A 64 6.80 10.16 6.12
CA ALA A 64 7.12 10.07 4.70
C ALA A 64 8.24 11.03 4.24
N HIS A 65 8.92 11.70 5.17
CA HIS A 65 10.08 12.54 4.87
C HIS A 65 11.04 12.58 6.06
N ASN A 66 12.31 12.29 5.83
CA ASN A 66 13.32 12.24 6.90
C ASN A 66 13.55 13.59 7.61
N GLY A 67 13.31 14.71 6.93
CA GLY A 67 13.47 16.03 7.53
C GLY A 67 12.57 16.30 8.76
N TYR A 68 11.46 15.56 8.92
CA TYR A 68 10.63 15.64 10.12
C TYR A 68 11.34 15.15 11.38
N LEU A 69 12.36 14.30 11.28
CA LEU A 69 13.09 13.79 12.45
C LEU A 69 13.75 14.90 13.26
N SER A 70 14.11 16.01 12.60
CA SER A 70 14.72 17.18 13.24
C SER A 70 13.86 17.80 14.34
N ILE A 71 12.53 17.57 14.35
CA ILE A 71 11.65 18.13 15.37
C ILE A 71 11.81 17.45 16.73
N PHE A 72 12.34 16.22 16.78
CA PHE A 72 12.49 15.43 18.00
C PHE A 72 13.80 15.71 18.75
N PHE A 73 14.70 16.49 18.18
CA PHE A 73 16.01 16.82 18.76
C PHE A 73 16.05 18.26 19.32
N PRO A 74 17.05 18.59 20.17
CA PRO A 74 17.14 19.88 20.83
C PRO A 74 17.11 21.08 19.86
N ASN A 75 16.56 22.22 20.33
CA ASN A 75 16.41 23.51 19.64
C ASN A 75 15.16 23.67 18.75
N ASN A 76 14.29 22.67 18.61
CA ASN A 76 12.99 22.90 18.00
C ASN A 76 12.05 23.63 18.97
N THR A 77 11.66 24.87 18.63
CA THR A 77 10.71 25.67 19.42
C THR A 77 9.31 25.73 18.80
N THR A 78 9.18 25.36 17.51
CA THR A 78 7.95 25.53 16.72
C THR A 78 6.95 24.40 16.92
N HIS A 79 7.42 23.18 17.20
CA HIS A 79 6.57 21.97 17.28
C HIS A 79 6.57 21.32 18.67
N HIS A 80 6.84 22.11 19.71
CA HIS A 80 6.99 21.64 21.09
C HIS A 80 5.80 20.78 21.56
N ASP A 81 4.57 21.26 21.37
CA ASP A 81 3.38 20.54 21.85
C ASP A 81 3.14 19.23 21.10
N PHE A 82 3.40 19.20 19.79
CA PHE A 82 3.34 17.97 19.01
C PHE A 82 4.37 16.95 19.51
N VAL A 83 5.62 17.35 19.67
CA VAL A 83 6.70 16.48 20.17
C VAL A 83 6.41 15.98 21.58
N LYS A 84 5.85 16.84 22.44
CA LYS A 84 5.40 16.47 23.79
C LYS A 84 4.30 15.40 23.73
N ASN A 85 3.31 15.56 22.88
CA ASN A 85 2.22 14.59 22.72
C ASN A 85 2.76 13.27 22.14
N CYS A 86 3.65 13.32 21.14
CA CYS A 86 4.33 12.15 20.58
C CYS A 86 5.10 11.40 21.65
N ARG A 87 5.89 12.10 22.48
CA ARG A 87 6.65 11.48 23.59
C ARG A 87 5.71 10.73 24.51
N GLN A 88 4.67 11.41 25.01
CA GLN A 88 3.70 10.84 25.94
C GLN A 88 2.97 9.63 25.34
N TRP A 89 2.58 9.69 24.07
CA TRP A 89 1.92 8.56 23.43
C TRP A 89 2.90 7.40 23.21
N LEU A 90 4.10 7.65 22.69
CA LEU A 90 5.09 6.62 22.38
C LEU A 90 5.58 5.87 23.63
N SER A 91 5.80 6.59 24.74
CA SER A 91 6.29 6.02 26.00
C SER A 91 5.20 5.45 26.90
N GLY A 92 3.93 5.49 26.49
CA GLY A 92 2.81 5.10 27.36
C GLY A 92 2.64 6.00 28.59
N GLY A 93 3.06 7.27 28.50
CA GLY A 93 2.94 8.29 29.55
C GLY A 93 4.21 8.51 30.38
N GLU A 94 5.23 7.67 30.22
CA GLU A 94 6.51 7.83 30.89
C GLU A 94 7.32 9.02 30.35
N ASP A 95 8.22 9.56 31.16
CA ASP A 95 9.15 10.59 30.70
C ASP A 95 10.32 9.91 29.97
N ALA A 96 10.38 10.12 28.67
CA ALA A 96 11.25 9.40 27.75
C ALA A 96 12.06 10.37 26.89
N GLU A 97 13.34 10.08 26.72
CA GLU A 97 14.20 10.84 25.82
C GLU A 97 14.20 10.25 24.40
N PHE A 98 14.42 11.12 23.41
CA PHE A 98 14.63 10.69 22.03
C PHE A 98 16.12 10.44 21.79
N GLU A 99 16.45 9.27 21.26
CA GLU A 99 17.85 8.88 20.97
C GLU A 99 17.98 8.45 19.52
N SER A 100 18.94 9.04 18.79
CA SER A 100 19.22 8.63 17.42
C SER A 100 19.95 7.29 17.41
N ILE A 101 19.48 6.37 16.58
CA ILE A 101 20.13 5.07 16.35
C ILE A 101 20.90 5.03 15.02
N ASP A 102 21.05 6.16 14.34
CA ASP A 102 21.68 6.24 13.02
C ASP A 102 23.14 5.74 13.01
N GLU A 103 23.91 6.09 14.04
CA GLU A 103 25.32 5.70 14.21
C GLU A 103 25.50 4.35 14.94
N ILE A 104 24.41 3.72 15.36
CA ILE A 104 24.45 2.47 16.14
C ILE A 104 24.46 1.25 15.20
N GLU A 105 25.45 0.38 15.33
CA GLU A 105 25.58 -0.82 14.47
C GLU A 105 24.92 -2.08 15.05
N SER A 106 24.64 -2.10 16.37
CA SER A 106 24.00 -3.23 17.07
C SER A 106 23.03 -2.74 18.14
N MET A 107 21.86 -3.40 18.21
CA MET A 107 20.84 -3.15 19.22
C MET A 107 21.28 -3.49 20.65
N ASP A 108 22.32 -4.32 20.84
CA ASP A 108 22.92 -4.60 22.15
C ASP A 108 23.43 -3.34 22.88
N SER A 109 23.77 -2.31 22.10
CA SER A 109 24.27 -1.04 22.64
C SER A 109 23.16 -0.07 23.03
N VAL A 110 21.91 -0.36 22.67
CA VAL A 110 20.74 0.45 23.01
C VAL A 110 20.30 0.12 24.43
N LYS A 111 20.21 1.14 25.28
CA LYS A 111 19.73 0.98 26.66
C LYS A 111 18.21 0.92 26.65
N ASN A 112 17.63 -0.19 27.10
CA ASN A 112 16.19 -0.30 27.30
C ASN A 112 15.76 0.40 28.61
N ASN A 113 15.91 1.72 28.65
CA ASN A 113 15.61 2.57 29.82
C ASN A 113 14.41 3.50 29.56
N GLY A 114 13.43 3.05 28.76
CA GLY A 114 12.28 3.88 28.37
C GLY A 114 12.62 4.93 27.31
N THR A 115 13.71 4.76 26.56
CA THR A 115 14.09 5.66 25.47
C THR A 115 13.20 5.43 24.24
N ILE A 116 12.88 6.52 23.55
CA ILE A 116 12.25 6.48 22.22
C ILE A 116 13.35 6.53 21.17
N LEU A 117 13.47 5.48 20.37
CA LEU A 117 14.49 5.41 19.32
C LEU A 117 14.07 6.27 18.12
N VAL A 118 15.02 6.94 17.49
CA VAL A 118 14.82 7.76 16.31
C VAL A 118 15.72 7.24 15.19
N TRP A 119 15.14 6.82 14.08
CA TRP A 119 15.87 6.24 12.94
C TRP A 119 15.62 6.98 11.63
N ASN A 120 16.69 7.46 11.02
CA ASN A 120 16.69 7.90 9.62
C ASN A 120 16.87 6.68 8.72
N GLY A 121 15.78 6.30 8.05
CA GLY A 121 15.70 5.12 7.20
C GLY A 121 16.60 5.11 5.96
N ASN A 122 17.40 6.15 5.74
CA ASN A 122 18.38 6.19 4.66
C ASN A 122 19.67 5.42 4.97
N ASN A 123 19.97 5.14 6.24
CA ASN A 123 21.18 4.42 6.61
C ASN A 123 20.93 2.91 6.57
N ASP A 124 21.76 2.19 5.81
CA ASP A 124 21.68 0.74 5.72
C ASP A 124 21.98 0.11 7.10
N LYS A 125 20.98 -0.59 7.63
CA LYS A 125 21.11 -1.49 8.79
C LYS A 125 21.07 -2.91 8.28
N ASN A 126 21.90 -3.79 8.84
CA ASN A 126 21.87 -5.20 8.48
C ASN A 126 20.57 -5.87 8.96
N GLU A 127 20.27 -7.05 8.42
CA GLU A 127 19.04 -7.80 8.73
C GLU A 127 18.89 -8.11 10.23
N THR A 128 19.98 -8.51 10.89
CA THR A 128 20.00 -8.79 12.33
C THR A 128 19.57 -7.56 13.15
N PHE A 129 20.11 -6.39 12.83
CA PHE A 129 19.71 -5.13 13.48
C PHE A 129 18.23 -4.85 13.28
N ILE A 130 17.71 -5.08 12.06
CA ILE A 130 16.30 -4.86 11.74
C ILE A 130 15.40 -5.81 12.53
N ASP A 131 15.77 -7.09 12.64
CA ASP A 131 15.03 -8.07 13.43
C ASP A 131 15.06 -7.77 14.93
N ASP A 132 16.22 -7.35 15.46
CA ASP A 132 16.37 -6.94 16.86
C ASP A 132 15.56 -5.68 17.15
N LEU A 133 15.56 -4.71 16.22
CA LEU A 133 14.72 -3.50 16.33
C LEU A 133 13.23 -3.87 16.32
N ARG A 134 12.82 -4.83 15.48
CA ARG A 134 11.44 -5.33 15.48
C ARG A 134 11.08 -5.97 16.81
N THR A 135 11.97 -6.80 17.36
CA THR A 135 11.80 -7.47 18.66
C THR A 135 11.69 -6.43 19.79
N PHE A 136 12.59 -5.44 19.81
CA PHE A 136 12.54 -4.33 20.76
C PHE A 136 11.17 -3.63 20.76
N ILE A 137 10.62 -3.32 19.58
CA ILE A 137 9.29 -2.73 19.47
C ILE A 137 8.22 -3.71 19.97
N GLN A 138 8.24 -4.97 19.54
CA GLN A 138 7.25 -5.97 19.98
C GLN A 138 7.18 -6.11 21.50
N GLU A 139 8.31 -5.98 22.19
CA GLU A 139 8.42 -6.10 23.64
C GLU A 139 7.95 -4.85 24.41
N GLY A 140 7.67 -3.74 23.73
CA GLY A 140 7.20 -2.49 24.36
C GLY A 140 8.01 -1.25 23.99
N GLY A 141 9.06 -1.40 23.19
CA GLY A 141 9.89 -0.29 22.73
C GLY A 141 9.13 0.70 21.84
N ALA A 142 9.67 1.92 21.76
CA ALA A 142 9.10 3.00 20.97
C ALA A 142 10.06 3.44 19.86
N LEU A 143 9.51 3.70 18.67
CA LEU A 143 10.28 4.14 17.50
C LEU A 143 9.63 5.34 16.80
N VAL A 144 10.44 6.34 16.46
CA VAL A 144 10.13 7.30 15.41
C VAL A 144 11.07 7.03 14.25
N CYS A 145 10.54 6.79 13.06
CA CYS A 145 11.37 6.62 11.89
C CYS A 145 10.83 7.38 10.68
N ALA A 146 11.73 7.70 9.76
CA ALA A 146 11.36 8.46 8.60
C ALA A 146 12.35 8.26 7.46
N THR A 147 11.86 8.34 6.24
CA THR A 147 12.70 8.44 5.05
C THR A 147 11.98 9.19 3.92
N THR A 148 12.72 9.53 2.87
CA THR A 148 12.20 10.18 1.66
C THR A 148 12.36 9.21 0.48
N ALA A 149 11.39 8.30 0.32
CA ALA A 149 11.50 7.14 -0.58
C ALA A 149 11.72 7.52 -2.06
N TRP A 150 10.99 8.53 -2.56
CA TRP A 150 11.21 9.04 -3.92
C TRP A 150 12.64 9.58 -4.11
N GLY A 151 13.24 10.16 -3.06
CA GLY A 151 14.62 10.64 -3.09
C GLY A 151 15.63 9.50 -3.04
N TRP A 152 15.32 8.41 -2.34
CA TRP A 152 16.13 7.19 -2.38
C TRP A 152 16.13 6.58 -3.79
N LEU A 153 14.96 6.48 -4.44
CA LEU A 153 14.83 5.97 -5.81
C LEU A 153 15.63 6.81 -6.82
N GLN A 154 15.67 8.14 -6.66
CA GLN A 154 16.49 9.01 -7.51
C GLN A 154 17.98 8.71 -7.42
N ASN A 155 18.47 8.24 -6.26
CA ASN A 155 19.86 7.87 -6.07
C ASN A 155 20.15 6.39 -6.37
N ASN A 156 19.12 5.59 -6.63
CA ASN A 156 19.20 4.15 -6.90
C ASN A 156 18.38 3.82 -8.16
N GLU A 157 18.79 4.38 -9.30
CA GLU A 157 17.99 4.35 -10.53
C GLU A 157 17.79 2.94 -11.14
N ASP A 158 18.48 1.93 -10.62
CA ASP A 158 18.42 0.52 -10.99
C ASP A 158 17.65 -0.35 -9.98
N LYS A 159 17.13 0.25 -8.91
CA LYS A 159 16.40 -0.45 -7.85
C LYS A 159 14.94 -0.02 -7.76
N CYS A 160 14.14 -0.82 -7.08
CA CYS A 160 12.77 -0.49 -6.73
C CYS A 160 12.56 -0.46 -5.21
N LEU A 161 11.33 -0.16 -4.78
CA LEU A 161 11.01 -0.05 -3.35
C LEU A 161 11.11 -1.37 -2.58
N SER A 162 11.12 -2.52 -3.23
CA SER A 162 11.40 -3.81 -2.56
C SER A 162 12.88 -4.01 -2.26
N ASP A 163 13.78 -3.29 -2.93
CA ASP A 163 15.21 -3.30 -2.59
C ASP A 163 15.55 -2.29 -1.49
N PHE A 164 14.59 -1.46 -1.10
CA PHE A 164 14.80 -0.42 -0.11
C PHE A 164 14.56 -0.96 1.32
N PRO A 165 15.60 -1.10 2.17
CA PRO A 165 15.44 -1.75 3.48
C PRO A 165 14.40 -1.08 4.38
N PHE A 166 14.27 0.24 4.32
CA PHE A 166 13.25 0.96 5.08
C PHE A 166 11.83 0.64 4.64
N SER A 167 11.60 0.48 3.33
CA SER A 167 10.31 0.08 2.77
C SER A 167 9.93 -1.32 3.26
N CYS A 168 10.87 -2.27 3.22
CA CYS A 168 10.69 -3.62 3.74
C CYS A 168 10.43 -3.64 5.26
N PHE A 169 11.14 -2.81 6.02
CA PHE A 169 10.88 -2.64 7.45
C PHE A 169 9.46 -2.11 7.72
N CYS A 170 9.05 -1.03 7.05
CA CYS A 170 7.70 -0.48 7.20
C CYS A 170 6.62 -1.50 6.81
N ALA A 171 6.88 -2.28 5.75
CA ALA A 171 5.99 -3.35 5.32
C ALA A 171 5.79 -4.40 6.41
N SER A 172 6.86 -4.78 7.13
CA SER A 172 6.77 -5.70 8.27
C SER A 172 5.96 -5.15 9.46
N LEU A 173 5.75 -3.83 9.52
CA LEU A 173 4.92 -3.14 10.50
C LEU A 173 3.50 -2.82 9.99
N GLY A 174 3.14 -3.27 8.79
CA GLY A 174 1.82 -3.04 8.20
C GLY A 174 1.63 -1.69 7.49
N VAL A 175 2.72 -1.06 7.04
CA VAL A 175 2.68 0.21 6.29
C VAL A 175 3.40 0.06 4.95
N LYS A 176 2.72 0.37 3.84
CA LYS A 176 3.37 0.47 2.53
C LYS A 176 3.95 1.87 2.37
N VAL A 177 5.21 1.93 1.97
CA VAL A 177 5.86 3.13 1.45
C VAL A 177 5.65 3.17 -0.07
N THR A 178 5.28 4.33 -0.61
CA THR A 178 5.07 4.51 -2.06
C THR A 178 6.22 5.28 -2.71
N ASP A 179 6.25 5.28 -4.05
CA ASP A 179 7.19 6.05 -4.87
C ASP A 179 6.68 7.47 -5.17
N LYS A 180 5.48 7.81 -4.67
CA LYS A 180 4.82 9.08 -4.91
C LYS A 180 5.34 10.16 -4.00
N CYS A 181 5.23 11.39 -4.47
CA CYS A 181 5.41 12.58 -3.66
C CYS A 181 4.07 13.26 -3.38
N ALA A 182 3.94 13.80 -2.17
CA ALA A 182 2.81 14.60 -1.73
C ALA A 182 3.04 16.07 -2.03
N CYS A 183 2.06 16.72 -2.65
CA CYS A 183 1.96 18.17 -2.58
C CYS A 183 1.53 18.56 -1.17
N THR A 184 2.27 19.50 -0.57
CA THR A 184 1.99 20.03 0.76
C THR A 184 2.13 21.54 0.76
N PRO A 185 1.27 22.27 1.50
CA PRO A 185 1.44 23.68 1.74
C PRO A 185 2.55 23.89 2.78
N ASP A 186 3.06 25.12 2.93
CA ASP A 186 4.11 25.44 3.91
C ASP A 186 3.73 25.05 5.36
N LEU A 187 2.44 25.12 5.69
CA LEU A 187 1.86 24.66 6.94
C LEU A 187 0.75 23.64 6.64
N ILE A 188 1.00 22.38 6.98
CA ILE A 188 0.07 21.28 6.76
C ILE A 188 -0.96 21.29 7.89
N PRO A 189 -2.24 21.62 7.62
CA PRO A 189 -3.26 21.66 8.66
C PRO A 189 -3.61 20.24 9.12
N PHE A 190 -3.81 20.08 10.42
CA PHE A 190 -4.45 18.90 10.96
C PHE A 190 -5.95 18.93 10.65
N LYS A 191 -6.44 17.91 9.97
CA LYS A 191 -7.84 17.76 9.58
C LYS A 191 -8.31 16.36 9.91
N ASP A 192 -9.08 16.25 10.98
CA ASP A 192 -9.53 14.96 11.53
C ASP A 192 -10.34 14.17 10.51
N GLU A 193 -11.19 14.85 9.74
CA GLU A 193 -12.01 14.27 8.68
C GLU A 193 -11.20 13.60 7.56
N MET A 194 -9.94 13.99 7.35
CA MET A 194 -9.10 13.43 6.28
C MET A 194 -8.43 12.11 6.66
N ILE A 195 -8.45 11.74 7.94
CA ILE A 195 -7.66 10.65 8.51
C ILE A 195 -8.48 9.37 8.69
N GLN A 196 -9.78 9.51 8.98
CA GLN A 196 -10.66 8.42 9.39
C GLN A 196 -10.86 7.30 8.34
N PHE A 197 -10.54 7.52 7.05
CA PHE A 197 -10.80 6.57 5.95
C PHE A 197 -9.57 6.20 5.10
N LYS A 198 -8.37 6.19 5.68
CA LYS A 198 -7.14 5.85 4.93
C LYS A 198 -6.40 4.63 5.43
N ASN A 199 -6.90 4.03 6.50
CA ASN A 199 -6.50 2.69 6.88
C ASN A 199 -7.27 1.68 6.01
N VAL A 200 -6.54 0.87 5.23
CA VAL A 200 -7.14 -0.08 4.28
C VAL A 200 -8.02 -1.10 5.00
N TYR A 201 -7.59 -1.63 6.13
CA TYR A 201 -8.38 -2.54 6.96
C TYR A 201 -9.72 -1.91 7.37
N ASN A 202 -9.72 -0.70 7.94
CA ASN A 202 -10.94 -0.05 8.43
C ASN A 202 -11.91 0.24 7.28
N VAL A 203 -11.42 0.63 6.10
CA VAL A 203 -12.30 0.88 4.95
C VAL A 203 -12.90 -0.43 4.43
N ILE A 204 -12.16 -1.53 4.43
CA ILE A 204 -12.69 -2.85 4.05
C ILE A 204 -13.74 -3.33 5.07
N GLU A 205 -13.51 -3.15 6.37
CA GLU A 205 -14.50 -3.45 7.40
C GLU A 205 -15.76 -2.58 7.25
N ALA A 206 -15.61 -1.27 7.06
CA ALA A 206 -16.74 -0.36 6.85
C ALA A 206 -17.52 -0.76 5.58
N LEU A 207 -16.82 -1.13 4.52
CA LEU A 207 -17.42 -1.62 3.28
C LEU A 207 -18.14 -2.97 3.45
N THR A 208 -17.71 -3.80 4.40
CA THR A 208 -18.40 -5.06 4.73
C THR A 208 -19.76 -4.79 5.36
N ASN A 209 -19.87 -3.74 6.17
CA ASN A 209 -21.13 -3.28 6.76
C ASN A 209 -22.00 -2.50 5.77
N GLU A 210 -21.39 -1.81 4.80
CA GLU A 210 -22.06 -1.04 3.75
C GLU A 210 -21.56 -1.38 2.33
N PRO A 211 -21.86 -2.56 1.77
CA PRO A 211 -21.27 -3.03 0.49
C PRO A 211 -21.58 -2.15 -0.72
N SER A 212 -22.63 -1.34 -0.63
CA SER A 212 -23.04 -0.38 -1.66
C SER A 212 -22.39 1.01 -1.52
N ASN A 213 -21.50 1.20 -0.54
CA ASN A 213 -20.83 2.48 -0.29
C ASN A 213 -19.76 2.75 -1.37
N LYS A 214 -20.05 3.74 -2.22
CA LYS A 214 -19.27 4.05 -3.42
C LYS A 214 -17.94 4.74 -3.11
N GLU A 215 -17.91 5.53 -2.04
CA GLU A 215 -16.71 6.22 -1.60
C GLU A 215 -15.69 5.20 -1.07
N TYR A 216 -16.12 4.27 -0.23
CA TYR A 216 -15.27 3.19 0.28
C TYR A 216 -14.76 2.28 -0.84
N MET A 217 -15.63 1.89 -1.78
CA MET A 217 -15.23 1.13 -2.97
C MET A 217 -14.15 1.85 -3.79
N ALA A 218 -14.28 3.16 -3.99
CA ALA A 218 -13.32 3.94 -4.76
C ALA A 218 -11.96 4.02 -4.05
N ILE A 219 -11.96 4.26 -2.73
CA ILE A 219 -10.74 4.28 -1.91
C ILE A 219 -10.04 2.92 -2.00
N VAL A 220 -10.74 1.85 -1.62
CA VAL A 220 -10.19 0.48 -1.59
C VAL A 220 -9.70 0.06 -2.97
N GLY A 221 -10.51 0.23 -4.02
CA GLY A 221 -10.12 -0.13 -5.38
C GLY A 221 -8.88 0.61 -5.90
N SER A 222 -8.70 1.87 -5.51
CA SER A 222 -7.49 2.63 -5.87
C SER A 222 -6.27 2.17 -5.08
N THR A 223 -6.43 1.86 -3.79
CA THR A 223 -5.32 1.54 -2.90
C THR A 223 -4.81 0.12 -3.07
N ILE A 224 -5.68 -0.89 -3.24
CA ILE A 224 -5.25 -2.31 -3.33
C ILE A 224 -4.30 -2.53 -4.50
N LYS A 225 -4.48 -1.83 -5.63
CA LYS A 225 -3.57 -1.90 -6.79
C LYS A 225 -2.11 -1.59 -6.42
N GLU A 226 -1.88 -0.87 -5.32
CA GLU A 226 -0.57 -0.42 -4.85
C GLU A 226 0.01 -1.29 -3.73
N LEU A 227 -0.75 -2.26 -3.20
CA LEU A 227 -0.37 -3.00 -2.00
C LEU A 227 0.50 -4.24 -2.24
N ASP A 228 0.78 -4.66 -3.48
CA ASP A 228 1.72 -5.75 -3.81
C ASP A 228 1.62 -7.00 -2.89
N ASN A 229 0.39 -7.51 -2.65
CA ASN A 229 0.10 -8.64 -1.76
C ASN A 229 0.37 -8.42 -0.25
N MET A 230 0.44 -7.17 0.22
CA MET A 230 0.61 -6.86 1.65
C MET A 230 -0.69 -6.97 2.48
N LEU A 231 -1.81 -7.37 1.85
CA LEU A 231 -3.07 -7.54 2.55
C LEU A 231 -3.10 -8.87 3.33
N PRO A 232 -3.64 -8.89 4.56
CA PRO A 232 -3.97 -10.14 5.25
C PRO A 232 -4.97 -10.99 4.46
N ASP A 233 -4.80 -12.32 4.50
CA ASP A 233 -5.68 -13.27 3.79
C ASP A 233 -7.17 -13.05 4.09
N SER A 234 -7.53 -12.73 5.33
CA SER A 234 -8.93 -12.47 5.70
C SER A 234 -9.55 -11.27 4.96
N LEU A 235 -8.77 -10.23 4.70
CA LEU A 235 -9.24 -9.08 3.92
C LEU A 235 -9.33 -9.45 2.44
N ILE A 236 -8.37 -10.24 1.93
CA ILE A 236 -8.39 -10.75 0.55
C ILE A 236 -9.67 -11.56 0.31
N GLU A 237 -10.03 -12.47 1.22
CA GLU A 237 -11.28 -13.24 1.14
C GLU A 237 -12.51 -12.33 1.13
N THR A 238 -12.54 -11.33 2.02
CA THR A 238 -13.65 -10.37 2.10
C THR A 238 -13.84 -9.59 0.80
N LEU A 239 -12.74 -9.09 0.23
CA LEU A 239 -12.73 -8.39 -1.04
C LEU A 239 -13.14 -9.29 -2.20
N ARG A 240 -12.71 -10.56 -2.18
CA ARG A 240 -13.10 -11.56 -3.19
C ARG A 240 -14.60 -11.77 -3.16
N ASP A 241 -15.18 -11.96 -1.97
CA ASP A 241 -16.61 -12.11 -1.80
C ASP A 241 -17.38 -10.89 -2.30
N MET A 242 -16.87 -9.67 -2.08
CA MET A 242 -17.48 -8.45 -2.61
C MET A 242 -17.52 -8.42 -4.14
N VAL A 243 -16.44 -8.84 -4.80
CA VAL A 243 -16.37 -8.89 -6.27
C VAL A 243 -17.31 -9.98 -6.82
N LEU A 244 -17.31 -11.16 -6.21
CA LEU A 244 -18.12 -12.29 -6.66
C LEU A 244 -19.63 -12.10 -6.45
N ASN A 245 -20.01 -11.40 -5.38
CA ASN A 245 -21.41 -11.14 -5.03
C ASN A 245 -21.89 -9.74 -5.44
N ALA A 246 -21.13 -9.03 -6.28
CA ALA A 246 -21.51 -7.72 -6.78
C ALA A 246 -22.88 -7.75 -7.48
N GLU A 247 -23.70 -6.73 -7.24
CA GLU A 247 -25.01 -6.60 -7.87
C GLU A 247 -24.88 -6.54 -9.41
N SER A 248 -25.87 -7.09 -10.12
CA SER A 248 -25.82 -7.15 -11.59
C SER A 248 -25.81 -5.78 -12.28
N ASN A 249 -26.36 -4.74 -11.63
CA ASN A 249 -26.38 -3.36 -12.12
C ASN A 249 -25.02 -2.64 -12.05
N VAL A 250 -24.02 -3.22 -11.36
CA VAL A 250 -22.64 -2.69 -11.28
C VAL A 250 -21.62 -3.54 -12.05
N ILE A 251 -22.08 -4.61 -12.72
CA ILE A 251 -21.27 -5.43 -13.62
C ILE A 251 -21.51 -4.96 -15.06
N PRO A 252 -20.54 -4.29 -15.69
CA PRO A 252 -20.74 -3.69 -17.01
C PRO A 252 -20.62 -4.75 -18.09
N THR A 253 -21.64 -4.86 -18.94
CA THR A 253 -21.60 -5.74 -20.11
C THR A 253 -22.09 -5.05 -21.36
N LYS A 254 -21.85 -5.66 -22.52
CA LYS A 254 -22.23 -5.05 -23.81
C LYS A 254 -23.75 -4.95 -23.92
N THR A 255 -24.44 -5.98 -23.42
CA THR A 255 -25.90 -6.08 -23.45
C THR A 255 -26.59 -5.33 -22.32
N SER A 256 -25.91 -5.11 -21.19
CA SER A 256 -26.40 -4.36 -20.04
C SER A 256 -25.39 -3.27 -19.63
N PRO A 257 -25.29 -2.16 -20.38
CA PRO A 257 -24.39 -1.06 -20.04
C PRO A 257 -24.81 -0.33 -18.77
N ILE A 258 -23.83 0.06 -17.96
CA ILE A 258 -24.05 0.88 -16.76
C ILE A 258 -24.12 2.35 -17.17
N THR A 259 -25.29 2.96 -17.05
CA THR A 259 -25.55 4.37 -17.37
C THR A 259 -25.78 5.25 -16.15
N ASP A 260 -26.07 4.65 -14.99
CA ASP A 260 -26.19 5.39 -13.74
C ASP A 260 -24.78 5.82 -13.26
N PRO A 261 -24.52 7.12 -13.06
CA PRO A 261 -23.21 7.62 -12.65
C PRO A 261 -22.70 7.01 -11.35
N SER A 262 -23.63 6.69 -10.45
CA SER A 262 -23.34 6.17 -9.13
C SER A 262 -22.96 4.68 -9.19
N CYS A 263 -23.63 3.89 -10.03
CA CYS A 263 -23.23 2.52 -10.33
C CYS A 263 -21.91 2.47 -11.11
N ARG A 264 -21.64 3.42 -12.03
CA ARG A 264 -20.33 3.52 -12.73
C ARG A 264 -19.20 3.75 -11.72
N GLN A 265 -19.37 4.78 -10.88
CA GLN A 265 -18.92 4.87 -9.50
C GLN A 265 -18.27 3.62 -8.90
N GLN A 266 -19.19 2.76 -8.48
CA GLN A 266 -18.96 1.51 -7.78
C GLN A 266 -18.25 0.47 -8.65
N SER A 267 -18.62 0.38 -9.93
CA SER A 267 -18.02 -0.54 -10.90
C SER A 267 -16.52 -0.26 -11.08
N ILE A 268 -16.12 1.01 -11.15
CA ILE A 268 -14.70 1.40 -11.23
C ILE A 268 -13.93 0.98 -9.97
N GLY A 269 -14.51 1.20 -8.78
CA GLY A 269 -13.93 0.76 -7.51
C GLY A 269 -13.77 -0.76 -7.43
N LEU A 270 -14.82 -1.51 -7.77
CA LEU A 270 -14.80 -2.98 -7.86
C LEU A 270 -13.75 -3.49 -8.86
N CYS A 271 -13.58 -2.82 -10.00
CA CYS A 271 -12.53 -3.17 -10.94
C CYS A 271 -11.13 -2.97 -10.35
N GLY A 272 -10.96 -1.92 -9.54
CA GLY A 272 -9.75 -1.69 -8.75
C GLY A 272 -9.43 -2.88 -7.86
N ILE A 273 -10.42 -3.32 -7.08
CA ILE A 273 -10.35 -4.50 -6.22
C ILE A 273 -9.99 -5.74 -7.03
N LEU A 274 -10.75 -6.02 -8.10
CA LEU A 274 -10.53 -7.16 -8.98
C LEU A 274 -9.10 -7.19 -9.56
N CYS A 275 -8.55 -6.06 -10.00
CA CYS A 275 -7.17 -6.01 -10.48
C CYS A 275 -6.14 -6.18 -9.37
N GLY A 276 -6.49 -5.83 -8.13
CA GLY A 276 -5.64 -6.08 -6.97
C GLY A 276 -5.67 -7.56 -6.54
N LEU A 277 -6.82 -8.21 -6.66
CA LEU A 277 -7.03 -9.62 -6.40
C LEU A 277 -6.54 -10.44 -7.59
N CYS A 278 -5.33 -10.98 -7.51
CA CYS A 278 -4.71 -11.70 -8.63
C CYS A 278 -5.41 -13.01 -9.01
N ASP A 279 -6.45 -13.42 -8.29
CA ASP A 279 -7.02 -14.77 -8.28
C ASP A 279 -8.50 -14.93 -8.64
N THR A 280 -9.14 -13.87 -9.12
CA THR A 280 -10.58 -13.86 -9.34
C THR A 280 -10.91 -13.52 -10.80
N LYS A 281 -11.83 -14.27 -11.43
CA LYS A 281 -12.36 -13.88 -12.76
C LYS A 281 -13.24 -12.65 -12.61
N ALA A 282 -13.13 -11.73 -13.57
CA ALA A 282 -14.05 -10.62 -13.69
C ALA A 282 -15.49 -11.16 -13.87
N PRO A 283 -16.47 -10.73 -13.07
CA PRO A 283 -17.87 -10.99 -13.39
C PRO A 283 -18.19 -10.46 -14.81
N GLY A 284 -18.96 -11.20 -15.61
CA GLY A 284 -19.23 -10.82 -17.01
C GLY A 284 -18.11 -11.15 -18.01
N ILE A 285 -17.06 -11.87 -17.60
CA ILE A 285 -15.95 -12.32 -18.47
C ILE A 285 -16.43 -13.01 -19.76
N ASN A 286 -17.54 -13.74 -19.73
CA ASN A 286 -18.11 -14.41 -20.91
C ASN A 286 -18.56 -13.43 -22.01
N GLU A 287 -18.87 -12.17 -21.68
CA GLU A 287 -19.19 -11.14 -22.68
C GLU A 287 -17.93 -10.40 -23.16
N PHE A 288 -17.04 -10.05 -22.22
CA PHE A 288 -15.77 -9.40 -22.52
C PHE A 288 -14.80 -9.58 -21.33
N PRO A 289 -13.52 -9.95 -21.56
CA PRO A 289 -12.87 -10.18 -22.86
C PRO A 289 -13.23 -11.51 -23.55
N GLY A 290 -14.02 -12.37 -22.90
CA GLY A 290 -14.25 -13.76 -23.30
C GLY A 290 -13.59 -14.72 -22.32
N ASP A 291 -14.18 -15.91 -22.17
CA ASP A 291 -13.63 -17.02 -21.38
C ASP A 291 -13.26 -18.19 -22.32
N PHE A 292 -12.42 -19.09 -21.85
CA PHE A 292 -12.03 -20.28 -22.62
C PHE A 292 -13.11 -21.36 -22.54
N ASP A 293 -13.48 -21.93 -23.68
CA ASP A 293 -14.43 -23.04 -23.76
C ASP A 293 -13.84 -24.36 -23.20
N ASP A 294 -12.53 -24.57 -23.38
CA ASP A 294 -11.76 -25.75 -22.94
C ASP A 294 -10.48 -25.34 -22.19
N THR A 295 -9.87 -26.26 -21.43
CA THR A 295 -8.54 -26.02 -20.82
C THR A 295 -7.47 -26.02 -21.91
N PRO A 296 -6.80 -24.90 -22.21
CA PRO A 296 -5.71 -24.86 -23.18
C PRO A 296 -4.47 -25.56 -22.63
N SER A 297 -3.56 -25.93 -23.55
CA SER A 297 -2.27 -26.51 -23.20
C SER A 297 -1.48 -25.55 -22.31
N MET A 298 -1.10 -26.02 -21.12
CA MET A 298 -0.25 -25.25 -20.22
C MET A 298 1.22 -25.51 -20.53
N GLU A 299 1.95 -24.45 -20.88
CA GLU A 299 3.41 -24.44 -20.81
C GLU A 299 3.79 -23.76 -19.48
N THR A 300 4.67 -24.39 -18.71
CA THR A 300 5.10 -23.88 -17.39
C THR A 300 6.19 -22.84 -17.51
N ASP A 301 7.03 -22.93 -18.54
CA ASP A 301 8.16 -22.04 -18.77
C ASP A 301 8.18 -21.61 -20.24
N VAL A 302 8.01 -20.30 -20.48
CA VAL A 302 8.04 -19.73 -21.83
C VAL A 302 9.13 -18.67 -21.89
N MET A 303 10.12 -18.89 -22.76
CA MET A 303 11.15 -17.90 -23.04
C MET A 303 10.67 -16.96 -24.15
N VAL A 304 10.53 -15.69 -23.83
CA VAL A 304 10.20 -14.64 -24.81
C VAL A 304 11.44 -13.83 -25.12
N ASN A 305 11.91 -13.88 -26.37
CA ASN A 305 13.02 -13.06 -26.83
C ASN A 305 12.47 -11.81 -27.53
N ILE A 306 12.64 -10.65 -26.91
CA ILE A 306 12.24 -9.36 -27.46
C ILE A 306 13.50 -8.61 -27.86
N GLN A 307 13.68 -8.40 -29.16
CA GLN A 307 14.69 -7.50 -29.70
C GLN A 307 13.99 -6.41 -30.48
N SER A 308 14.05 -5.17 -29.99
CA SER A 308 13.46 -4.06 -30.72
C SER A 308 14.12 -2.72 -30.46
N ASN A 309 14.07 -1.86 -31.48
CA ASN A 309 14.47 -0.46 -31.43
C ASN A 309 13.27 0.48 -31.26
N ASN A 310 12.05 -0.07 -31.14
CA ASN A 310 10.83 0.72 -30.95
C ASN A 310 10.44 0.72 -29.46
N ASN A 311 10.22 1.91 -28.89
CA ASN A 311 9.89 2.15 -27.48
C ASN A 311 8.38 2.01 -27.19
N GLU A 312 7.63 1.34 -28.06
CA GLU A 312 6.19 1.11 -27.92
C GLU A 312 5.87 -0.27 -27.31
N TRP A 313 4.64 -0.73 -27.50
CA TRP A 313 4.09 -1.96 -26.93
C TRP A 313 4.43 -3.22 -27.74
N TYR A 314 4.72 -4.33 -27.06
CA TYR A 314 4.95 -5.65 -27.66
C TYR A 314 3.98 -6.68 -27.08
N CYS A 315 3.09 -7.19 -27.94
CA CYS A 315 2.25 -8.31 -27.57
C CYS A 315 3.03 -9.61 -27.71
N THR A 316 3.09 -10.41 -26.64
CA THR A 316 3.73 -11.74 -26.66
C THR A 316 2.83 -12.82 -27.23
N GLY A 317 1.53 -12.54 -27.41
CA GLY A 317 0.52 -13.53 -27.81
C GLY A 317 0.21 -14.58 -26.73
N MET A 318 0.76 -14.42 -25.52
CA MET A 318 0.55 -15.32 -24.40
C MET A 318 -0.70 -14.95 -23.61
N PHE A 319 -1.38 -15.95 -23.05
CA PHE A 319 -2.56 -15.77 -22.20
C PHE A 319 -2.40 -16.55 -20.90
N LYS A 320 -2.88 -15.98 -19.78
CA LYS A 320 -2.91 -16.65 -18.47
C LYS A 320 -4.24 -17.37 -18.28
N LEU A 321 -4.18 -18.58 -17.73
CA LEU A 321 -5.37 -19.39 -17.44
C LEU A 321 -6.00 -19.09 -16.09
N VAL A 322 -7.32 -19.23 -16.04
CA VAL A 322 -8.10 -19.20 -14.80
C VAL A 322 -9.09 -20.37 -14.81
N LYS A 323 -8.78 -21.43 -14.06
CA LYS A 323 -9.68 -22.57 -13.86
C LYS A 323 -10.54 -22.37 -12.61
N ILE A 324 -11.86 -22.50 -12.74
CA ILE A 324 -12.77 -22.69 -11.60
C ILE A 324 -12.74 -24.17 -11.24
N ILE A 325 -12.35 -24.53 -10.01
CA ILE A 325 -12.48 -25.91 -9.51
C ILE A 325 -13.50 -25.91 -8.36
N LYS A 326 -14.75 -26.26 -8.68
CA LYS A 326 -15.57 -27.15 -7.84
C LYS A 326 -15.55 -28.47 -8.61
N GLU A 327 -14.94 -29.58 -8.20
CA GLU A 327 -14.55 -30.15 -6.91
C GLU A 327 -13.18 -30.85 -7.08
N TYR A 328 -12.37 -30.96 -6.03
CA TYR A 328 -11.18 -31.83 -6.07
C TYR A 328 -11.53 -33.28 -5.71
N LYS A 329 -10.95 -34.23 -6.45
CA LYS A 329 -10.46 -35.49 -5.92
C LYS A 329 -9.01 -35.73 -6.35
N ASP A 330 -8.30 -36.38 -5.44
CA ASP A 330 -6.86 -36.48 -5.19
C ASP A 330 -5.89 -36.50 -6.40
N ASN A 331 -4.81 -35.72 -6.20
CA ASN A 331 -3.51 -35.69 -6.89
C ASN A 331 -3.34 -34.83 -8.14
N GLU A 332 -3.50 -33.51 -7.92
CA GLU A 332 -2.63 -32.41 -8.40
C GLU A 332 -3.35 -31.23 -9.07
N VAL A 333 -2.79 -30.05 -8.78
CA VAL A 333 -3.44 -28.73 -8.81
C VAL A 333 -3.20 -28.02 -10.14
N PRO A 334 -4.21 -27.79 -11.00
CA PRO A 334 -4.09 -26.89 -12.13
C PRO A 334 -4.01 -25.43 -11.64
N PRO A 335 -3.12 -24.57 -12.18
CA PRO A 335 -3.06 -23.17 -11.80
C PRO A 335 -4.39 -22.47 -12.12
N SER A 336 -5.03 -21.97 -11.06
CA SER A 336 -6.14 -21.03 -11.13
C SER A 336 -5.61 -19.62 -11.41
N ALA A 337 -6.50 -18.65 -11.60
CA ALA A 337 -6.12 -17.27 -11.31
C ALA A 337 -5.49 -17.25 -9.90
N GLY A 338 -4.52 -16.37 -9.70
CA GLY A 338 -3.85 -16.20 -8.40
C GLY A 338 -2.44 -16.73 -8.38
N THR A 339 -2.04 -17.54 -9.36
CA THR A 339 -0.65 -17.98 -9.46
C THR A 339 0.22 -16.80 -9.84
N THR A 340 1.19 -16.45 -9.00
CA THR A 340 2.23 -15.48 -9.34
C THR A 340 2.90 -15.91 -10.65
N ILE A 341 2.94 -15.01 -11.63
CA ILE A 341 3.80 -15.21 -12.79
C ILE A 341 5.15 -14.63 -12.39
N GLN A 342 6.14 -15.50 -12.23
CA GLN A 342 7.51 -15.06 -12.11
C GLN A 342 7.99 -14.67 -13.52
N ILE A 343 8.50 -13.45 -13.65
CA ILE A 343 9.13 -12.98 -14.89
C ILE A 343 10.60 -12.78 -14.57
N ASP A 344 11.43 -13.71 -15.03
CA ASP A 344 12.88 -13.59 -14.91
C ASP A 344 13.44 -12.84 -16.12
N VAL A 345 14.16 -11.75 -15.85
CA VAL A 345 14.81 -10.94 -16.88
C VAL A 345 16.27 -11.38 -17.00
N SER A 346 16.62 -11.96 -18.14
CA SER A 346 17.98 -12.45 -18.42
C SER A 346 19.02 -11.35 -18.62
N GLU A 347 18.63 -10.19 -19.17
CA GLU A 347 19.50 -9.01 -19.36
C GLU A 347 18.88 -7.76 -18.73
N GLN A 348 19.14 -7.51 -17.44
CA GLN A 348 18.55 -6.40 -16.69
C GLN A 348 18.78 -5.02 -17.33
N ALA A 349 19.96 -4.78 -17.90
CA ALA A 349 20.27 -3.51 -18.59
C ALA A 349 19.35 -3.26 -19.80
N GLY A 350 18.90 -4.33 -20.48
CA GLY A 350 17.97 -4.25 -21.61
C GLY A 350 16.51 -4.08 -21.21
N ALA A 351 16.14 -4.49 -19.99
CA ALA A 351 14.78 -4.33 -19.45
C ALA A 351 14.53 -3.00 -18.77
N ARG A 352 15.56 -2.15 -18.62
CA ARG A 352 15.41 -0.84 -18.00
C ARG A 352 14.42 0.03 -18.79
N GLY A 353 13.41 0.54 -18.10
CA GLY A 353 12.32 1.32 -18.70
C GLY A 353 11.22 0.48 -19.35
N TRP A 354 11.32 -0.84 -19.32
CA TRP A 354 10.26 -1.74 -19.76
C TRP A 354 9.34 -2.13 -18.60
N SER A 355 8.10 -2.45 -18.93
CA SER A 355 7.13 -3.01 -17.99
C SER A 355 6.42 -4.21 -18.60
N ALA A 356 6.14 -5.22 -17.79
CA ALA A 356 5.20 -6.26 -18.12
C ALA A 356 3.80 -5.79 -17.77
N ARG A 357 2.87 -5.90 -18.71
CA ARG A 357 1.45 -5.73 -18.42
C ARG A 357 0.68 -7.00 -18.75
N ILE A 358 -0.20 -7.34 -17.83
CA ILE A 358 -1.06 -8.51 -17.87
C ILE A 358 -2.51 -8.01 -17.75
N GLY A 359 -3.36 -8.39 -18.69
CA GLY A 359 -4.77 -7.99 -18.74
C GLY A 359 -5.22 -7.74 -20.16
N CYS A 360 -6.53 -7.52 -20.35
CA CYS A 360 -7.08 -7.43 -21.71
C CYS A 360 -7.07 -6.01 -22.29
N HIS A 361 -7.09 -4.96 -21.45
CA HIS A 361 -6.86 -3.57 -21.88
C HIS A 361 -6.57 -2.64 -20.71
N ASP A 362 -6.08 -1.45 -21.02
CA ASP A 362 -5.89 -0.31 -20.11
C ASP A 362 -6.81 0.89 -20.42
N ASP A 363 -7.79 0.71 -21.33
CA ASP A 363 -8.72 1.79 -21.70
C ASP A 363 -9.35 2.47 -20.47
N ASP A 364 -9.13 3.78 -20.36
CA ASP A 364 -9.72 4.61 -19.32
C ASP A 364 -11.14 5.03 -19.71
N LEU A 365 -12.11 4.26 -19.19
CA LEU A 365 -13.53 4.50 -19.43
C LEU A 365 -14.20 5.44 -18.40
N ARG A 366 -13.45 6.14 -17.53
CA ARG A 366 -14.04 6.97 -16.46
C ARG A 366 -14.91 8.11 -16.99
N GLU A 367 -14.49 8.71 -18.10
CA GLU A 367 -15.19 9.82 -18.76
C GLU A 367 -16.33 9.37 -19.68
N CYS A 368 -16.59 8.06 -19.80
CA CYS A 368 -17.68 7.56 -20.62
C CYS A 368 -19.03 7.72 -19.92
N ASP A 369 -20.05 8.17 -20.68
CA ASP A 369 -21.44 8.26 -20.19
C ASP A 369 -22.06 6.89 -19.91
N GLU A 370 -21.49 5.82 -20.46
CA GLU A 370 -21.92 4.44 -20.20
C GLU A 370 -20.72 3.47 -20.15
N LEU A 371 -20.77 2.49 -19.25
CA LEU A 371 -19.78 1.40 -19.18
C LEU A 371 -20.37 0.12 -19.79
N ARG A 372 -19.80 -0.32 -20.91
CA ARG A 372 -20.16 -1.57 -21.62
C ARG A 372 -19.26 -2.77 -21.30
N ARG A 373 -18.23 -2.54 -20.51
CA ARG A 373 -17.24 -3.52 -20.03
C ARG A 373 -16.47 -2.91 -18.86
N TRP A 374 -15.66 -3.72 -18.19
CA TRP A 374 -14.78 -3.27 -17.12
C TRP A 374 -13.86 -2.13 -17.57
N HIS A 375 -13.54 -1.21 -16.65
CA HIS A 375 -12.59 -0.11 -16.87
C HIS A 375 -11.17 -0.60 -16.58
N CYS A 376 -10.19 -0.33 -17.46
CA CYS A 376 -8.76 -0.57 -17.20
C CYS A 376 -8.45 -1.91 -16.49
N ILE A 377 -8.85 -3.03 -17.11
CA ILE A 377 -8.66 -4.37 -16.56
C ILE A 377 -7.28 -4.93 -16.96
N SER A 378 -6.25 -4.26 -16.47
CA SER A 378 -4.86 -4.69 -16.59
C SER A 378 -4.01 -4.24 -15.41
N ILE A 379 -2.94 -4.99 -15.17
CA ILE A 379 -1.91 -4.70 -14.19
C ILE A 379 -0.62 -4.50 -14.97
N CYS A 380 0.13 -3.45 -14.64
CA CYS A 380 1.42 -3.14 -15.26
C CYS A 380 2.47 -3.05 -14.16
N LYS A 381 3.57 -3.79 -14.31
CA LYS A 381 4.71 -3.82 -13.37
C LYS A 381 6.01 -3.62 -14.14
N PRO A 382 6.96 -2.81 -13.64
CA PRO A 382 8.26 -2.64 -14.27
C PRO A 382 9.02 -3.98 -14.33
N LEU A 383 9.78 -4.21 -15.40
CA LEU A 383 10.64 -5.39 -15.56
C LEU A 383 12.01 -5.21 -14.91
N SER A 384 12.51 -3.98 -14.86
CA SER A 384 13.63 -3.61 -14.01
C SER A 384 13.08 -3.25 -12.63
N GLY A 385 13.13 -4.23 -11.73
CA GLY A 385 12.77 -4.12 -10.33
C GLY A 385 13.89 -4.71 -9.51
#